data_AF-A0A0F8XUG7-F1
#
_entry.id   AF-A0A0F8XUG7-F1
#
_cell.length_a   1.000
_cell.length_b   1.000
_cell.length_c   1.000
_cell.angle_alpha   90.00
_cell.angle_beta   90.00
_cell.angle_gamma   90.00
#
_symmetry.space_group_name_H-M   'P 1'
#
loop_
_entity.id
_entity.type
_entity.pdbx_description
1 polymer ?
#
loop_
_entity_poly.entity_id
_entity_poly.type
_entity_poly.pdbx_seq_one_letter_code
_entity_poly.pdbx_strand_id
1 'polypeptide(L)'
;MKIEPGTHCPLLDKECIQFKCAFWTQLRGIHPQSGQEIDEWSCAIAWLPILLIENAKEIKQGAAATESFRNVMLELNKGTSAEVIEAKAQMKALENGN
;
A
#
# COMPACT_ATOMS: atom_id res chain seq x y z
N MET A 1 14.07 23.24 -10.92
CA MET A 1 13.41 23.19 -12.24
C MET A 1 12.10 22.44 -12.06
N LYS A 2 10.94 23.06 -12.28
CA LYS A 2 9.67 22.33 -12.31
C LYS A 2 9.52 21.78 -13.72
N ILE A 3 9.59 20.46 -13.87
CA ILE A 3 9.43 19.79 -15.15
C ILE A 3 7.93 19.61 -15.33
N GLU A 4 7.33 20.40 -16.21
CA GLU A 4 5.93 20.24 -16.61
C GLU A 4 5.81 18.94 -17.43
N PRO A 5 4.85 18.05 -17.13
CA PRO A 5 4.67 16.82 -17.91
C PRO A 5 4.22 17.15 -19.33
N GLY A 6 4.81 16.47 -20.32
CA GLY A 6 4.42 16.62 -21.72
C GLY A 6 2.99 16.15 -21.99
N THR A 7 2.36 16.72 -23.03
CA THR A 7 0.97 16.40 -23.43
C THR A 7 0.85 15.18 -24.35
N HIS A 8 1.97 14.56 -24.73
CA HIS A 8 1.99 13.42 -25.64
C HIS A 8 1.51 12.14 -24.95
N CYS A 9 0.57 11.43 -25.58
CA CYS A 9 0.01 10.17 -25.12
C CYS A 9 0.69 8.98 -25.84
N PRO A 10 1.45 8.14 -25.13
CA PRO A 10 2.18 7.03 -25.74
C PRO A 10 1.26 5.92 -26.27
N LEU A 11 0.01 5.83 -25.80
CA LEU A 11 -0.95 4.83 -26.28
C LEU A 11 -1.61 5.21 -27.61
N LEU A 12 -1.72 6.50 -27.89
CA LEU A 12 -2.33 7.02 -29.12
C LEU A 12 -1.28 7.48 -30.13
N ASP A 13 -0.02 7.58 -29.70
CA ASP A 13 1.09 8.20 -30.43
C ASP A 13 0.75 9.62 -30.93
N LYS A 14 -0.05 10.34 -30.13
CA LYS A 14 -0.63 11.65 -30.43
C LYS A 14 -0.79 12.45 -29.14
N GLU A 15 -1.20 13.71 -29.26
CA GLU A 15 -1.56 14.51 -28.09
C GLU A 15 -2.72 13.90 -27.28
N CYS A 16 -2.71 14.16 -25.97
CA CYS A 16 -3.73 13.69 -25.05
C CYS A 16 -5.11 14.25 -25.42
N ILE A 17 -6.08 13.36 -25.61
CA ILE A 17 -7.47 13.71 -25.95
C ILE A 17 -8.33 14.03 -24.72
N GLN A 18 -7.71 14.08 -23.52
CA GLN A 18 -8.32 14.47 -22.24
C GLN A 18 -9.66 13.78 -21.99
N PHE A 19 -10.76 14.54 -21.80
CA PHE A 19 -12.10 14.03 -21.50
C PHE A 19 -12.70 13.05 -22.52
N LYS A 20 -12.09 12.88 -23.70
CA LYS A 20 -12.46 11.83 -24.66
C LYS A 20 -11.83 10.47 -24.33
N CYS A 21 -10.86 10.43 -23.43
CA CYS A 21 -10.15 9.22 -23.00
C CYS A 21 -10.74 8.68 -21.70
N ALA A 22 -11.03 7.38 -21.65
CA ALA A 22 -11.52 6.72 -20.44
C ALA A 22 -10.50 6.72 -19.28
N PHE A 23 -9.21 6.93 -19.56
CA PHE A 23 -8.17 7.08 -18.54
C PHE A 23 -8.02 8.51 -18.03
N TRP A 24 -8.74 9.48 -18.56
CA TRP A 24 -8.74 10.82 -18.01
C TRP A 24 -9.61 10.85 -16.76
N THR A 25 -8.96 11.02 -15.60
CA THR A 25 -9.61 10.91 -14.30
C THR A 25 -9.15 12.02 -13.37
N GLN A 26 -10.03 12.40 -12.44
CA GLN A 26 -9.69 13.29 -11.34
C GLN A 26 -9.00 12.46 -10.25
N LEU A 27 -7.79 12.86 -9.86
CA LEU A 27 -7.14 12.33 -8.67
C LEU A 27 -7.37 13.30 -7.53
N ARG A 28 -8.02 12.80 -6.47
CA ARG A 28 -8.23 13.55 -5.22
C ARG A 28 -7.63 12.79 -4.04
N GLY A 29 -6.84 13.48 -3.24
CA GLY A 29 -6.19 12.88 -2.07
C GLY A 29 -5.04 13.71 -1.53
N ILE A 30 -4.18 13.08 -0.73
CA ILE A 30 -2.98 13.70 -0.18
C ILE A 30 -1.76 13.11 -0.87
N HIS A 31 -0.86 13.97 -1.35
CA HIS A 31 0.37 13.53 -1.98
C HIS A 31 1.22 12.74 -0.97
N PRO A 32 1.62 11.50 -1.29
CA PRO A 32 2.21 10.56 -0.33
C PRO A 32 3.53 11.03 0.30
N GLN A 33 4.29 11.85 -0.44
CA GLN A 33 5.59 12.40 -0.03
C GLN A 33 5.54 13.85 0.51
N SER A 34 4.80 14.77 -0.13
CA SER A 34 4.78 16.19 0.27
C SER A 34 3.68 16.52 1.28
N GLY A 35 2.67 15.65 1.44
CA GLY A 35 1.50 15.91 2.29
C GLY A 35 0.55 16.99 1.76
N GLN A 36 0.77 17.49 0.54
CA GLN A 36 -0.11 18.48 -0.09
C GLN A 36 -1.39 17.83 -0.58
N GLU A 37 -2.51 18.54 -0.51
CA GLU A 37 -3.75 18.12 -1.16
C GLU A 37 -3.58 18.13 -2.68
N ILE A 38 -4.05 17.06 -3.31
CA ILE A 38 -4.13 16.90 -4.76
C ILE A 38 -5.62 16.93 -5.10
N ASP A 39 -6.00 17.80 -6.04
CA ASP A 39 -7.29 17.79 -6.72
C ASP A 39 -7.08 18.19 -8.18
N GLU A 40 -6.65 17.24 -8.99
CA GLU A 40 -6.20 17.51 -10.37
C GLU A 40 -6.73 16.45 -11.34
N TRP A 41 -7.15 16.92 -12.53
CA TRP A 41 -7.49 16.04 -13.66
C TRP A 41 -6.23 15.70 -14.44
N SER A 42 -5.96 14.41 -14.62
CA SER A 42 -4.87 13.97 -15.49
C SER A 42 -5.11 12.55 -16.02
N CYS A 43 -4.18 12.07 -16.84
CA CYS A 43 -4.17 10.70 -17.30
C CYS A 43 -3.86 9.74 -16.14
N ALA A 44 -4.67 8.70 -15.97
CA ALA A 44 -4.45 7.66 -14.97
C ALA A 44 -3.05 7.03 -15.06
N ILE A 45 -2.49 6.92 -16.27
CA ILE A 45 -1.14 6.39 -16.49
C ILE A 45 -0.06 7.35 -15.95
N ALA A 46 -0.26 8.66 -16.10
CA ALA A 46 0.64 9.65 -15.53
C ALA A 46 0.61 9.63 -14.00
N TRP A 47 -0.52 9.23 -13.41
CA TRP A 47 -0.66 9.02 -11.96
C TRP A 47 -0.10 7.67 -11.46
N LEU A 48 0.29 6.72 -12.32
CA LEU A 48 0.78 5.43 -11.85
C LEU A 48 2.00 5.53 -10.93
N PRO A 49 3.05 6.34 -11.22
CA PRO A 49 4.20 6.43 -10.34
C PRO A 49 3.85 6.88 -8.92
N ILE A 50 2.97 7.88 -8.77
CA ILE A 50 2.57 8.37 -7.45
C ILE A 50 1.71 7.35 -6.70
N LEU A 51 0.80 6.65 -7.40
CA LEU A 51 -0.04 5.60 -6.81
C LEU A 51 0.79 4.38 -6.36
N LEU A 52 1.81 4.01 -7.14
CA LEU A 52 2.74 2.93 -6.77
C LEU A 52 3.60 3.31 -5.55
N ILE A 53 4.01 4.57 -5.44
CA ILE A 53 4.74 5.06 -4.26
C ILE A 53 3.86 4.97 -3.02
N GLU A 54 2.60 5.40 -3.09
CA GLU A 54 1.66 5.28 -1.97
C GLU A 54 1.39 3.81 -1.61
N ASN A 55 1.16 2.96 -2.60
CA ASN A 55 0.97 1.53 -2.36
C ASN A 55 2.19 0.90 -1.65
N ALA A 56 3.41 1.25 -2.07
CA ALA A 56 4.62 0.77 -1.41
C ALA A 56 4.76 1.29 0.04
N LYS A 57 4.29 2.50 0.32
CA LYS A 57 4.26 3.06 1.68
C LYS A 57 3.30 2.29 2.58
N GLU A 58 2.08 2.03 2.12
CA GLU A 58 1.08 1.24 2.85
C GLU A 58 1.55 -0.21 3.10
N ILE A 59 2.18 -0.85 2.10
CA ILE A 59 2.77 -2.20 2.27
C ILE A 59 3.84 -2.21 3.36
N LYS A 60 4.75 -1.22 3.36
CA LYS A 60 5.79 -1.10 4.39
C LYS A 60 5.20 -0.86 5.78
N GLN A 61 4.15 -0.06 5.87
CA GLN A 61 3.44 0.17 7.13
C GLN A 61 2.81 -1.13 7.67
N GLY A 62 2.17 -1.92 6.81
CA GLY A 62 1.64 -3.24 7.18
C GLY A 62 2.72 -4.22 7.62
N ALA A 63 3.88 -4.23 6.95
CA ALA A 63 5.03 -5.05 7.33
C ALA A 63 5.56 -4.66 8.72
N ALA A 64 5.71 -3.37 9.00
CA ALA A 64 6.16 -2.87 10.31
C ALA A 64 5.17 -3.25 11.43
N ALA A 65 3.86 -3.19 11.17
CA ALA A 65 2.84 -3.63 12.14
C ALA A 65 2.95 -5.14 12.44
N THR A 66 3.18 -5.95 11.40
CA THR A 66 3.38 -7.41 11.55
C THR A 66 4.65 -7.73 12.33
N GLU A 67 5.73 -7.01 12.06
CA GLU A 67 6.99 -7.14 12.81
C GLU A 67 6.81 -6.75 14.29
N SER A 68 6.10 -5.66 14.57
CA SER A 68 5.76 -5.24 15.93
C SER A 68 4.94 -6.30 16.66
N PHE A 69 3.92 -6.86 16.00
CA PHE A 69 3.13 -7.96 16.55
C PHE A 69 3.99 -9.20 16.85
N ARG A 70 4.90 -9.57 15.94
CA ARG A 70 5.86 -10.66 16.16
C ARG A 70 6.73 -10.40 17.38
N ASN A 71 7.22 -9.17 17.56
CA ASN A 71 8.05 -8.81 18.71
C ASN A 71 7.27 -8.92 20.02
N VAL A 72 6.03 -8.44 20.08
CA VAL A 72 5.15 -8.60 21.26
C VAL A 72 4.90 -10.08 21.57
N MET A 73 4.64 -10.90 20.55
CA MET A 73 4.42 -12.34 20.76
C MET A 73 5.67 -13.05 21.26
N LEU A 74 6.86 -12.68 20.78
CA LEU A 74 8.13 -13.18 21.30
C LEU A 74 8.32 -12.80 22.77
N GLU A 75 8.06 -11.54 23.13
CA GLU A 75 8.11 -11.06 24.52
C GLU A 75 7.20 -11.85 25.45
N LEU A 76 5.94 -12.08 25.05
CA LEU A 76 4.96 -12.84 25.83
C LEU A 76 5.36 -14.31 26.06
N ASN A 77 6.16 -14.88 25.16
CA ASN A 77 6.57 -16.28 25.23
C ASN A 77 8.04 -16.46 25.64
N LYS A 78 8.72 -15.41 26.10
CA LYS A 78 10.10 -15.49 26.58
C LYS A 78 10.26 -16.59 27.63
N GLY A 79 11.22 -17.49 27.42
CA GLY A 79 11.51 -18.63 28.30
C GLY A 79 10.62 -19.86 28.09
N THR A 80 9.65 -19.81 27.17
CA THR A 80 8.86 -20.98 26.76
C THR A 80 9.41 -21.52 25.44
N SER A 81 9.70 -22.81 25.33
CA SER A 81 10.18 -23.38 24.05
C SER A 81 9.06 -23.37 23.00
N ALA A 82 9.42 -23.24 21.72
CA ALA A 82 8.46 -23.22 20.62
C ALA A 82 7.53 -24.45 20.64
N GLU A 83 8.09 -25.62 20.97
CA GLU A 83 7.36 -26.90 21.13
C GLU A 83 6.26 -26.83 22.19
N VAL A 84 6.49 -26.13 23.31
CA VAL A 84 5.51 -25.96 24.39
C VAL A 84 4.41 -24.98 24.01
N ILE A 85 4.73 -23.94 23.23
CA ILE A 85 3.74 -22.98 22.71
C ILE A 85 2.81 -23.69 21.71
N GLU A 86 3.39 -24.48 20.82
CA GLU A 86 2.67 -25.23 19.80
C GLU A 86 1.76 -26.31 20.41
N ALA A 87 2.27 -27.05 21.40
CA ALA A 87 1.47 -28.00 22.18
C ALA A 87 0.30 -27.33 22.91
N LYS A 88 0.52 -26.16 23.55
CA LYS A 88 -0.56 -25.40 24.20
C LYS A 88 -1.62 -24.90 23.22
N ALA A 89 -1.21 -24.46 22.02
CA ALA A 89 -2.13 -24.01 20.98
C ALA A 89 -3.01 -25.17 20.46
N GLN A 90 -2.42 -26.35 20.23
CA GLN A 90 -3.15 -27.55 19.80
C GLN A 90 -4.11 -28.04 20.89
N MET A 91 -3.69 -28.08 22.15
CA MET A 91 -4.54 -28.46 23.28
C MET A 91 -5.77 -27.54 23.40
N LYS A 92 -5.57 -26.22 23.27
CA LYS A 92 -6.66 -25.23 23.36
C LYS A 92 -7.62 -25.30 22.18
N ALA A 93 -7.15 -25.66 20.99
CA ALA A 93 -7.98 -25.90 19.82
C ALA A 93 -8.86 -27.16 19.98
N LEU A 94 -8.36 -28.18 20.67
CA LEU A 94 -9.12 -29.39 21.02
C LEU A 94 -10.15 -29.13 22.13
N GLU A 95 -9.82 -28.29 23.12
CA GLU A 95 -10.74 -27.90 24.20
C GLU A 95 -11.91 -27.04 23.72
N ASN A 96 -11.71 -26.17 22.73
CA ASN A 96 -12.76 -25.33 22.15
C ASN A 96 -13.58 -26.03 21.05
N GLY A 97 -13.27 -27.29 20.75
CA GLY A 97 -13.91 -28.10 19.71
C GLY A 97 -15.05 -29.01 20.20
N ASN A 98 -15.53 -28.82 21.43
CA ASN A 98 -16.71 -29.51 22.00
C ASN A 98 -17.80 -28.51 22.39
#